data_AF-A0A5S3XVT7-F1
#
_entry.id   AF-A0A5S3XVT7-F1
#
_cell.length_a   1.000
_cell.length_b   1.000
_cell.length_c   1.000
_cell.angle_alpha   90.00
_cell.angle_beta   90.00
_cell.angle_gamma   90.00
#
_symmetry.space_group_name_H-M   'P 1'
#
loop_
_entity.id
_entity.type
_entity.pdbx_description
1 polymer ?
#
loop_
_entity_poly.entity_id
_entity_poly.type
_entity_poly.pdbx_seq_one_letter_code
_entity_poly.pdbx_strand_id
1 'polypeptide(L)'
;MMKLLTVLFKKEVLDAGRDKRSVMAGLYYAIGSPIIMCVLFSIMLKQFASPDELKITINNADAAPALVQYLDSKEIIHSTDDDVKAITLEISADYQDKMREGRSAQVTIIADKSNDKLRKSITELERALMRYNSEVASLRLLTRGIDPTVMQAVNVQVQDQATPESKGGMFLGIATLSIVLTLFYAAMNLAIDTSAGERERNSLALLLSHPLSSMQVVLAKSAAIAAFSMLGLAIILVVSKFAYALVPWQQLGFSVNIGFDFMLLCMVIGLPIALMSASLQVFVSFMAKSFKEAQTYVTMVLFVPMGLSMVTTYDIATEYVQWLPIAAQQHAMIEFIKGNALPWPQLFISTLVTLALFGLFSWLSSRMLKSEKVVFGL
;
A
#
# COMPACT_ATOMS: atom_id res chain seq x y z
N MET A 1 39.63 -5.62 -20.20
CA MET A 1 38.68 -5.02 -19.23
C MET A 1 37.32 -5.71 -19.24
N MET A 2 36.60 -5.76 -20.37
CA MET A 2 35.26 -6.39 -20.47
C MET A 2 35.20 -7.90 -20.15
N LYS A 3 36.24 -8.66 -20.55
CA LYS A 3 36.32 -10.11 -20.25
C LYS A 3 36.37 -10.42 -18.75
N LEU A 4 37.14 -9.65 -17.98
CA LEU A 4 37.30 -9.81 -16.53
C LEU A 4 36.00 -9.49 -15.77
N LEU A 5 35.32 -8.39 -16.15
CA LEU A 5 34.04 -8.03 -15.53
C LEU A 5 32.95 -9.07 -15.80
N THR A 6 32.94 -9.65 -17.01
CA THR A 6 32.00 -10.74 -17.36
C THR A 6 32.30 -12.01 -16.56
N VAL A 7 33.58 -12.34 -16.34
CA VAL A 7 33.99 -13.49 -15.52
C VAL A 7 33.60 -13.28 -14.06
N LEU A 8 33.84 -12.10 -13.49
CA LEU A 8 33.41 -11.75 -12.13
C LEU A 8 31.89 -11.82 -11.99
N PHE A 9 31.15 -11.22 -12.92
CA PHE A 9 29.68 -11.31 -12.93
C PHE A 9 29.20 -12.77 -12.98
N LYS A 10 29.77 -13.60 -13.86
CA LYS A 10 29.44 -15.03 -13.92
C LYS A 10 29.75 -15.73 -12.60
N LYS A 11 30.87 -15.42 -11.95
CA LYS A 11 31.21 -15.97 -10.63
C LYS A 11 30.15 -15.59 -9.60
N GLU A 12 29.82 -14.31 -9.46
CA GLU A 12 28.82 -13.83 -8.49
C GLU A 12 27.43 -14.46 -8.74
N VAL A 13 26.98 -14.54 -9.99
CA VAL A 13 25.69 -15.16 -10.34
C VAL A 13 25.68 -16.67 -10.05
N LEU A 14 26.80 -17.35 -10.30
CA LEU A 14 26.90 -18.80 -10.10
C LEU A 14 26.98 -19.14 -8.61
N ASP A 15 27.71 -18.35 -7.82
CA ASP A 15 27.77 -18.51 -6.36
C ASP A 15 26.41 -18.19 -5.73
N ALA A 16 25.73 -17.12 -6.18
CA ALA A 16 24.36 -16.83 -5.79
C ALA A 16 23.42 -18.01 -6.09
N GLY A 17 23.46 -18.54 -7.31
CA GLY A 17 22.59 -19.63 -7.75
C GLY A 17 22.84 -20.97 -7.02
N ARG A 18 24.03 -21.17 -6.45
CA ARG A 18 24.34 -22.36 -5.64
C ARG A 18 23.66 -22.34 -4.28
N ASP A 19 23.51 -21.16 -3.67
CA ASP A 19 22.75 -21.01 -2.43
C ASP A 19 21.25 -20.87 -2.70
N LYS A 20 20.62 -22.02 -3.01
CA LYS A 20 19.18 -22.10 -3.26
C LYS A 20 18.35 -21.57 -2.10
N ARG A 21 18.83 -21.71 -0.86
CA ARG A 21 18.07 -21.24 0.32
C ARG A 21 18.06 -19.72 0.39
N SER A 22 19.21 -19.09 0.18
CA SER A 22 19.33 -17.63 0.17
C SER A 22 18.56 -17.01 -1.01
N VAL A 23 18.65 -17.60 -2.21
CA VAL A 23 17.89 -17.13 -3.38
C VAL A 23 16.39 -17.26 -3.15
N MET A 24 15.91 -18.41 -2.67
CA MET A 24 14.49 -18.57 -2.34
C MET A 24 14.04 -17.62 -1.23
N ALA A 25 14.90 -17.38 -0.23
CA ALA A 25 14.63 -16.43 0.84
C ALA A 25 14.38 -15.01 0.32
N GLY A 26 15.17 -14.56 -0.66
CA GLY A 26 14.93 -13.28 -1.34
C GLY A 26 13.66 -13.28 -2.19
N LEU A 27 13.43 -14.35 -2.95
CA LEU A 27 12.28 -14.46 -3.87
C LEU A 27 10.93 -14.70 -3.18
N TYR A 28 10.90 -15.08 -1.89
CA TYR A 28 9.64 -15.23 -1.15
C TYR A 28 8.82 -13.94 -1.13
N TYR A 29 9.45 -12.77 -1.08
CA TYR A 29 8.72 -11.52 -1.14
C TYR A 29 7.98 -11.39 -2.48
N ALA A 30 8.65 -11.67 -3.60
CA ALA A 30 8.08 -11.57 -4.94
C ALA A 30 6.89 -12.51 -5.16
N ILE A 31 6.90 -13.69 -4.54
CA ILE A 31 5.81 -14.68 -4.65
C ILE A 31 4.71 -14.40 -3.62
N GLY A 32 5.09 -14.12 -2.37
CA GLY A 32 4.18 -13.99 -1.25
C GLY A 32 3.40 -12.68 -1.27
N SER A 33 4.03 -11.57 -1.67
CA SER A 33 3.38 -10.26 -1.55
C SER A 33 2.11 -10.14 -2.40
N PRO A 34 2.04 -10.57 -3.68
CA PRO A 34 0.79 -10.44 -4.44
C PRO A 34 -0.31 -11.37 -3.95
N ILE A 35 0.05 -12.55 -3.42
CA ILE A 35 -0.90 -13.51 -2.85
C ILE A 35 -1.53 -12.93 -1.58
N ILE A 36 -0.69 -12.40 -0.67
CA ILE A 36 -1.16 -11.74 0.54
C ILE A 36 -2.02 -10.52 0.18
N MET A 37 -1.59 -9.72 -0.80
CA MET A 37 -2.37 -8.57 -1.26
C MET A 37 -3.71 -8.98 -1.89
N CYS A 38 -3.76 -10.06 -2.67
CA CYS A 38 -5.02 -10.60 -3.19
C CYS A 38 -6.00 -10.94 -2.06
N VAL A 39 -5.53 -11.60 -1.00
CA VAL A 39 -6.35 -11.92 0.17
C VAL A 39 -6.80 -10.65 0.89
N LEU A 40 -5.89 -9.71 1.15
CA LEU A 40 -6.20 -8.45 1.80
C LEU A 40 -7.22 -7.62 1.00
N PHE A 41 -7.02 -7.48 -0.32
CA PHE A 41 -7.95 -6.78 -1.19
C PHE A 41 -9.33 -7.45 -1.19
N SER A 42 -9.39 -8.77 -1.23
CA SER A 42 -10.65 -9.51 -1.16
C SER A 42 -11.39 -9.29 0.16
N ILE A 43 -10.67 -9.23 1.29
CA ILE A 43 -11.27 -8.93 2.61
C ILE A 43 -11.77 -7.48 2.65
N MET A 44 -10.97 -6.52 2.20
CA MET A 44 -11.36 -5.11 2.19
C MET A 44 -12.58 -4.88 1.29
N LEU A 45 -12.62 -5.49 0.11
CA LEU A 45 -13.76 -5.41 -0.81
C LEU A 45 -15.06 -5.91 -0.17
N LYS A 46 -15.01 -7.04 0.55
CA LYS A 46 -16.18 -7.56 1.27
C LYS A 46 -16.71 -6.60 2.33
N GLN A 47 -15.82 -5.91 3.04
CA GLN A 47 -16.19 -4.87 4.03
C GLN A 47 -16.80 -3.62 3.38
N PHE A 48 -16.44 -3.30 2.13
CA PHE A 48 -17.07 -2.21 1.39
C PHE A 48 -18.42 -2.59 0.78
N ALA A 49 -18.56 -3.84 0.32
CA ALA A 49 -19.75 -4.33 -0.36
C ALA A 49 -20.90 -4.71 0.59
N SER A 50 -20.61 -4.99 1.86
CA SER A 50 -21.62 -5.33 2.87
C SER A 50 -21.65 -4.21 3.91
N PRO A 51 -22.63 -3.28 3.88
CA PRO A 51 -22.99 -2.57 5.09
C PRO A 51 -23.46 -3.64 6.08
N ASP A 52 -22.69 -3.91 7.13
CA ASP A 52 -23.14 -4.81 8.18
C ASP A 52 -24.49 -4.30 8.71
N GLU A 53 -25.51 -5.16 8.74
CA GLU A 53 -26.79 -4.89 9.38
C GLU A 53 -26.53 -4.33 10.79
N LEU A 54 -27.04 -3.13 11.07
CA LEU A 54 -26.79 -2.48 12.34
C LEU A 54 -27.79 -3.02 13.37
N LYS A 55 -27.41 -4.10 14.05
CA LYS A 55 -28.19 -4.66 15.15
C LYS A 55 -28.03 -3.84 16.42
N ILE A 56 -29.13 -3.32 16.96
CA ILE A 56 -29.17 -2.50 18.18
C ILE A 56 -30.28 -2.97 19.13
N THR A 57 -30.10 -2.68 20.42
CA THR A 57 -31.16 -2.88 21.41
C THR A 57 -32.10 -1.69 21.38
N ILE A 58 -33.39 -1.91 21.17
CA ILE A 58 -34.43 -0.86 21.23
C ILE A 58 -35.30 -1.15 22.43
N ASN A 59 -35.24 -0.29 23.44
CA ASN A 59 -36.13 -0.36 24.58
C ASN A 59 -37.44 0.33 24.24
N ASN A 60 -38.56 -0.30 24.63
CA ASN A 60 -39.91 0.22 24.43
C ASN A 60 -40.29 0.39 22.93
N ALA A 61 -39.93 -0.61 22.12
CA ALA A 61 -40.21 -0.63 20.67
C ALA A 61 -41.72 -0.52 20.35
N ASP A 62 -42.59 -1.08 21.20
CA ASP A 62 -44.04 -1.04 21.04
C ASP A 62 -44.62 0.38 21.07
N ALA A 63 -43.95 1.31 21.76
CA ALA A 63 -44.36 2.70 21.81
C ALA A 63 -44.13 3.45 20.48
N ALA A 64 -43.33 2.94 19.55
CA ALA A 64 -43.05 3.65 18.29
C ALA A 64 -42.93 2.72 17.07
N PRO A 65 -44.01 2.03 16.67
CA PRO A 65 -43.96 1.05 15.58
C PRO A 65 -43.53 1.68 14.24
N ALA A 66 -43.93 2.93 13.96
CA ALA A 66 -43.52 3.64 12.74
C ALA A 66 -42.02 3.99 12.71
N LEU A 67 -41.43 4.30 13.87
CA LEU A 67 -40.00 4.57 13.98
C LEU A 67 -39.19 3.28 13.81
N VAL A 68 -39.63 2.19 14.45
CA VAL A 68 -38.99 0.87 14.35
C VAL A 68 -39.03 0.36 12.92
N GLN A 69 -40.17 0.46 12.24
CA GLN A 69 -40.29 0.09 10.83
C GLN A 69 -39.41 0.94 9.91
N TYR A 70 -39.29 2.24 10.18
CA TYR A 70 -38.40 3.11 9.43
C TYR A 70 -36.93 2.70 9.62
N LEU A 71 -36.50 2.42 10.86
CA LEU A 71 -35.15 1.95 11.15
C LEU A 71 -34.86 0.61 10.47
N ASP A 72 -35.82 -0.31 10.49
CA ASP A 72 -35.72 -1.62 9.81
C ASP A 72 -35.54 -1.46 8.29
N SER A 73 -36.27 -0.52 7.66
CA SER A 73 -36.09 -0.18 6.24
C SER A 73 -34.70 0.39 5.87
N LYS A 74 -33.91 0.76 6.89
CA LYS A 74 -32.53 1.25 6.75
C LYS A 74 -31.51 0.22 7.25
N GLU A 75 -31.91 -1.05 7.38
CA GLU A 75 -31.06 -2.15 7.84
C GLU A 75 -30.55 -1.94 9.29
N ILE A 76 -31.27 -1.13 10.09
CA ILE A 76 -31.04 -0.94 11.52
C ILE A 76 -32.09 -1.76 12.27
N ILE A 77 -31.69 -2.95 12.70
CA ILE A 77 -32.62 -3.98 13.18
C ILE A 77 -32.59 -4.05 14.70
N HIS A 78 -33.76 -4.16 15.31
CA HIS A 78 -33.87 -4.53 16.72
C HIS A 78 -33.56 -6.02 16.90
N SER A 79 -32.50 -6.35 17.63
CA SER A 79 -32.22 -7.73 18.06
C SER A 79 -31.85 -7.74 19.54
N THR A 80 -32.07 -8.89 20.18
CA THR A 80 -31.68 -9.19 21.57
C THR A 80 -30.67 -10.35 21.64
N ASP A 81 -30.11 -10.76 20.49
CA ASP A 81 -29.11 -11.82 20.40
C ASP A 81 -27.70 -11.35 20.81
N ASP A 82 -26.77 -12.29 20.98
CA ASP A 82 -25.36 -12.02 21.36
C ASP A 82 -24.57 -11.18 20.34
N ASP A 83 -25.10 -10.96 19.14
CA ASP A 83 -24.50 -10.20 18.03
C ASP A 83 -24.92 -8.72 17.99
N VAL A 84 -25.54 -8.22 19.07
CA VAL A 84 -26.01 -6.83 19.15
C VAL A 84 -24.88 -5.89 19.55
N LYS A 85 -24.72 -4.77 18.83
CA LYS A 85 -23.76 -3.74 19.23
C LYS A 85 -24.22 -3.10 20.53
N ALA A 86 -23.28 -2.69 21.39
CA ALA A 86 -23.55 -2.01 22.67
C ALA A 86 -24.07 -0.56 22.48
N ILE A 87 -25.18 -0.44 21.76
CA ILE A 87 -25.92 0.77 21.45
C ILE A 87 -27.37 0.46 21.82
N THR A 88 -27.90 1.19 22.78
CA THR A 88 -29.29 1.08 23.21
C THR A 88 -30.04 2.33 22.81
N LEU A 89 -31.14 2.17 22.08
CA LEU A 89 -32.08 3.21 21.76
C LEU A 89 -33.23 3.16 22.76
N GLU A 90 -33.35 4.19 23.60
CA GLU A 90 -34.42 4.30 24.58
C GLU A 90 -35.51 5.26 24.08
N ILE A 91 -36.72 4.73 23.88
CA ILE A 91 -37.89 5.49 23.43
C ILE A 91 -38.73 5.83 24.66
N SER A 92 -39.03 7.11 24.85
CA SER A 92 -39.82 7.57 26.00
C SER A 92 -41.24 6.96 25.99
N ALA A 93 -41.78 6.61 27.17
CA ALA A 93 -43.09 5.95 27.29
C ALA A 93 -44.25 6.78 26.70
N ASP A 94 -44.10 8.10 26.73
CA ASP A 94 -45.01 9.13 26.25
C ASP A 94 -44.82 9.47 24.75
N TYR A 95 -44.06 8.67 24.01
CA TYR A 95 -43.76 8.91 22.59
C TYR A 95 -45.01 9.03 21.73
N GLN A 96 -45.96 8.08 21.82
CA GLN A 96 -47.17 8.11 20.98
C GLN A 96 -48.04 9.33 21.27
N ASP A 97 -48.25 9.65 22.55
CA ASP A 97 -49.11 10.76 22.96
C ASP A 97 -48.53 12.09 22.48
N LYS A 98 -47.23 12.32 22.71
CA LYS A 98 -46.54 13.51 22.20
C LYS A 98 -46.54 13.59 20.68
N MET A 99 -46.39 12.46 19.98
CA MET A 99 -46.42 12.44 18.52
C MET A 99 -47.80 12.76 17.95
N ARG A 100 -48.88 12.30 18.60
CA ARG A 100 -50.27 12.63 18.26
C ARG A 100 -50.61 14.09 18.53
N GLU A 101 -50.11 14.66 19.62
CA GLU A 101 -50.26 16.08 19.96
C GLU A 101 -49.43 17.01 19.05
N GLY A 102 -48.58 16.47 18.18
CA GLY A 102 -47.68 17.26 17.34
C GLY A 102 -46.48 17.84 18.09
N ARG A 103 -46.18 17.34 19.30
CA ARG A 103 -45.02 17.71 20.12
C ARG A 103 -43.80 16.85 19.76
N SER A 104 -42.63 17.24 20.25
CA SER A 104 -41.39 16.48 20.11
C SER A 104 -41.34 15.38 21.17
N ALA A 105 -41.14 14.14 20.74
CA ALA A 105 -40.93 13.00 21.63
C ALA A 105 -39.42 12.76 21.85
N GLN A 106 -39.05 12.36 23.06
CA GLN A 106 -37.64 12.16 23.41
C GLN A 106 -37.21 10.74 23.04
N VAL A 107 -36.07 10.63 22.36
CA VAL A 107 -35.39 9.37 22.07
C VAL A 107 -33.93 9.54 22.49
N THR A 108 -33.44 8.62 23.33
CA THR A 108 -32.08 8.69 23.90
C THR A 108 -31.23 7.58 23.32
N ILE A 109 -30.07 7.93 22.75
CA ILE A 109 -29.06 6.95 22.33
C ILE A 109 -28.08 6.77 23.48
N ILE A 110 -28.02 5.56 24.04
CA ILE A 110 -27.07 5.17 25.08
C ILE A 110 -25.97 4.33 24.41
N ALA A 111 -24.79 4.92 24.25
CA ALA A 111 -23.62 4.24 23.69
C ALA A 111 -22.32 4.90 24.16
N ASP A 112 -21.24 4.13 24.21
CA ASP A 112 -19.90 4.67 24.49
C ASP A 112 -19.28 5.29 23.23
N LYS A 113 -19.34 6.63 23.13
CA LYS A 113 -18.72 7.39 22.03
C LYS A 113 -17.19 7.35 22.01
N SER A 114 -16.55 6.89 23.09
CA SER A 114 -15.08 6.72 23.16
C SER A 114 -14.61 5.43 22.48
N ASN A 115 -15.53 4.50 22.22
CA ASN A 115 -15.23 3.27 21.51
C ASN A 115 -15.22 3.49 20.00
N ASP A 116 -14.02 3.52 19.40
CA ASP A 116 -13.84 3.73 17.96
C ASP A 116 -14.61 2.72 17.10
N LYS A 117 -14.87 1.50 17.60
CA LYS A 117 -15.65 0.48 16.88
C LYS A 117 -17.14 0.82 16.77
N LEU A 118 -17.69 1.58 17.72
CA LEU A 118 -19.11 1.97 17.75
C LEU A 118 -19.37 3.32 17.08
N ARG A 119 -18.35 4.18 16.99
CA ARG A 119 -18.49 5.56 16.51
C ARG A 119 -19.17 5.65 15.15
N LYS A 120 -18.78 4.81 14.19
CA LYS A 120 -19.41 4.76 12.84
C LYS A 120 -20.90 4.44 12.93
N SER A 121 -21.26 3.42 13.70
CA SER A 121 -22.65 2.97 13.88
C SER A 121 -23.51 3.97 14.67
N ILE A 122 -22.94 4.67 15.66
CA ILE A 122 -23.64 5.75 16.36
C ILE A 122 -23.96 6.89 15.39
N THR A 123 -22.98 7.33 14.58
CA THR A 123 -23.21 8.39 13.58
C THR A 123 -24.24 7.98 12.52
N GLU A 124 -24.25 6.71 12.13
CA GLU A 124 -25.25 6.16 11.21
C GLU A 124 -26.67 6.20 11.80
N LEU A 125 -26.84 5.75 13.05
CA LEU A 125 -28.11 5.85 13.79
C LEU A 125 -28.57 7.31 13.97
N GLU A 126 -27.67 8.21 14.38
CA GLU A 126 -27.97 9.65 14.51
C GLU A 126 -28.47 10.24 13.18
N ARG A 127 -27.81 9.90 12.06
CA ARG A 127 -28.24 10.35 10.71
C ARG A 127 -29.60 9.79 10.32
N ALA A 128 -29.86 8.51 10.62
CA ALA A 128 -31.16 7.89 10.33
C ALA A 128 -32.29 8.59 11.11
N LEU A 129 -32.10 8.85 12.41
CA LEU A 129 -33.07 9.56 13.25
C LEU A 129 -33.28 11.01 12.81
N MET A 130 -32.22 11.73 12.42
CA MET A 130 -32.35 13.10 11.90
C MET A 130 -33.18 13.14 10.60
N ARG A 131 -32.98 12.16 9.71
CA ARG A 131 -33.77 12.04 8.48
C ARG A 131 -35.25 11.75 8.78
N TYR A 132 -35.52 10.78 9.66
CA TYR A 132 -36.90 10.49 10.11
C TYR A 132 -37.57 11.73 10.71
N ASN A 133 -36.86 12.46 11.58
CA ASN A 133 -37.37 13.69 12.16
C ASN A 133 -37.72 14.74 11.08
N SER A 134 -36.87 14.89 10.06
CA SER A 134 -37.12 15.81 8.94
C SER A 134 -38.32 15.38 8.08
N GLU A 135 -38.50 14.08 7.84
CA GLU A 135 -39.66 13.53 7.11
C GLU A 135 -40.96 13.77 7.88
N VAL A 136 -41.00 13.43 9.18
CA VAL A 136 -42.17 13.65 10.04
C VAL A 136 -42.49 15.15 10.17
N ALA A 137 -41.47 16.00 10.33
CA ALA A 137 -41.66 17.45 10.36
C ALA A 137 -42.26 17.98 9.06
N SER A 138 -41.79 17.49 7.90
CA SER A 138 -42.31 17.88 6.59
C SER A 138 -43.78 17.49 6.41
N LEU A 139 -44.16 16.27 6.81
CA LEU A 139 -45.56 15.83 6.81
C LEU A 139 -46.44 16.71 7.72
N ARG A 140 -45.93 17.10 8.91
CA ARG A 140 -46.63 18.00 9.84
C ARG A 140 -46.84 19.41 9.28
N LEU A 141 -45.90 19.92 8.49
CA LEU A 141 -46.04 21.22 7.82
C LEU A 141 -47.06 21.14 6.67
N LEU A 142 -47.01 20.07 5.86
CA LEU A 142 -47.95 19.84 4.76
C LEU A 142 -49.40 19.76 5.25
N THR A 143 -49.66 19.02 6.34
CA THR A 143 -51.01 18.94 6.94
C THR A 143 -51.53 20.29 7.46
N ARG A 144 -50.65 21.25 7.70
CA ARG A 144 -50.98 22.63 8.11
C ARG A 144 -51.00 23.62 6.94
N GLY A 145 -50.84 23.14 5.70
CA GLY A 145 -50.81 23.98 4.50
C GLY A 145 -49.52 24.80 4.35
N ILE A 146 -48.46 24.45 5.09
CA ILE A 146 -47.15 25.11 4.99
C ILE A 146 -46.28 24.25 4.07
N ASP A 147 -45.68 24.89 3.07
CA ASP A 147 -44.72 24.23 2.19
C ASP A 147 -43.43 23.89 2.96
N PRO A 148 -43.01 22.61 3.06
CA PRO A 148 -41.80 22.20 3.76
C PRO A 148 -40.51 22.80 3.18
N THR A 149 -40.52 23.24 1.92
CA THR A 149 -39.36 23.88 1.27
C THR A 149 -38.92 25.16 2.00
N VAL A 150 -39.80 25.80 2.76
CA VAL A 150 -39.48 26.97 3.60
C VAL A 150 -38.42 26.63 4.65
N MET A 151 -38.35 25.38 5.12
CA MET A 151 -37.32 24.91 6.07
C MET A 151 -36.02 24.50 5.37
N GLN A 152 -36.04 24.29 4.04
CA GLN A 152 -34.88 23.88 3.24
C GLN A 152 -34.27 25.08 2.53
N ALA A 153 -33.72 26.01 3.32
CA ALA A 153 -33.13 27.26 2.80
C ALA A 153 -31.92 27.03 1.86
N VAL A 154 -31.23 25.90 1.99
CA VAL A 154 -30.08 25.54 1.15
C VAL A 154 -30.30 24.16 0.54
N ASN A 155 -30.43 24.10 -0.78
CA ASN A 155 -30.43 22.86 -1.53
C ASN A 155 -28.99 22.45 -1.83
N VAL A 156 -28.41 21.62 -0.96
CA VAL A 156 -27.05 21.09 -1.14
C VAL A 156 -27.11 19.94 -2.12
N GLN A 157 -26.70 20.18 -3.37
CA GLN A 157 -26.45 19.13 -4.35
C GLN A 157 -24.97 18.76 -4.32
N VAL A 158 -24.68 17.55 -3.85
CA VAL A 158 -23.33 16.98 -3.91
C VAL A 158 -23.19 16.31 -5.28
N GLN A 159 -22.45 16.96 -6.17
CA GLN A 159 -22.05 16.34 -7.42
C GLN A 159 -20.75 15.56 -7.17
N ASP A 160 -20.86 14.23 -7.06
CA ASP A 160 -19.71 13.36 -6.90
C ASP A 160 -18.87 13.39 -8.19
N GLN A 161 -17.70 14.01 -8.13
CA GLN A 161 -16.72 14.03 -9.22
C GLN A 161 -15.71 12.87 -9.12
N ALA A 162 -15.86 11.96 -8.15
CA ALA A 162 -14.96 10.83 -8.02
C ALA A 162 -15.10 9.90 -9.22
N THR A 163 -14.06 9.85 -10.06
CA THR A 163 -13.97 8.86 -11.10
C THR A 163 -13.80 7.47 -10.48
N PRO A 164 -14.29 6.39 -11.12
CA PRO A 164 -14.01 5.02 -10.70
C PRO A 164 -12.51 4.73 -10.51
N GLU A 165 -11.65 5.44 -11.27
CA GLU A 165 -10.18 5.35 -11.11
C GLU A 165 -9.69 5.86 -9.75
N SER A 166 -10.36 6.87 -9.17
CA SER A 166 -10.00 7.45 -7.87
C SER A 166 -10.30 6.49 -6.71
N LYS A 167 -11.43 5.78 -6.77
CA LYS A 167 -11.79 4.76 -5.75
C LYS A 167 -10.84 3.55 -5.76
N GLY A 168 -10.25 3.24 -6.93
CA GLY A 168 -9.22 2.21 -7.08
C GLY A 168 -7.79 2.65 -6.77
N GLY A 169 -7.55 3.96 -6.65
CA GLY A 169 -6.20 4.53 -6.54
C GLY A 169 -5.37 3.96 -5.40
N MET A 170 -5.97 3.76 -4.22
CA MET A 170 -5.28 3.19 -3.06
C MET A 170 -4.83 1.73 -3.31
N PHE A 171 -5.69 0.91 -3.91
CA PHE A 171 -5.37 -0.49 -4.24
C PHE A 171 -4.23 -0.57 -5.27
N LEU A 172 -4.28 0.29 -6.30
CA LEU A 172 -3.23 0.40 -7.31
C LEU A 172 -1.92 0.90 -6.70
N GLY A 173 -1.97 1.87 -5.80
CA GLY A 173 -0.80 2.38 -5.08
C GLY A 173 -0.13 1.30 -4.23
N ILE A 174 -0.91 0.52 -3.45
CA ILE A 174 -0.37 -0.59 -2.66
C ILE A 174 0.19 -1.71 -3.57
N ALA A 175 -0.50 -2.04 -4.66
CA ALA A 175 -0.03 -3.05 -5.61
C ALA A 175 1.30 -2.63 -6.25
N THR A 176 1.40 -1.40 -6.75
CA THR A 176 2.64 -0.85 -7.35
C THR A 176 3.76 -0.67 -6.34
N LEU A 177 3.44 -0.30 -5.09
CA LEU A 177 4.41 -0.28 -3.99
C LEU A 177 5.07 -1.65 -3.79
N SER A 178 4.30 -2.74 -3.83
CA SER A 178 4.86 -4.10 -3.68
C SER A 178 5.80 -4.48 -4.84
N ILE A 179 5.49 -4.04 -6.06
CA ILE A 179 6.33 -4.23 -7.25
C ILE A 179 7.67 -3.51 -7.06
N VAL A 180 7.65 -2.26 -6.60
CA VAL A 180 8.86 -1.46 -6.39
C VAL A 180 9.69 -1.99 -5.23
N LEU A 181 9.07 -2.38 -4.11
CA LEU A 181 9.78 -2.96 -2.97
C LEU A 181 10.45 -4.30 -3.29
N THR A 182 9.89 -5.07 -4.22
CA THR A 182 10.50 -6.34 -4.67
C THR A 182 11.92 -6.13 -5.20
N LEU A 183 12.19 -5.00 -5.86
CA LEU A 183 13.52 -4.67 -6.38
C LEU A 183 14.59 -4.53 -5.30
N PHE A 184 14.17 -4.32 -4.05
CA PHE A 184 15.05 -4.26 -2.90
C PHE A 184 15.06 -5.60 -2.15
N TYR A 185 13.90 -6.20 -1.89
CA TYR A 185 13.81 -7.45 -1.13
C TYR A 185 14.40 -8.66 -1.87
N ALA A 186 14.18 -8.77 -3.18
CA ALA A 186 14.53 -9.97 -3.95
C ALA A 186 16.03 -10.31 -3.93
N ALA A 187 16.90 -9.30 -3.88
CA ALA A 187 18.35 -9.49 -3.88
C ALA A 187 19.02 -9.07 -2.56
N MET A 188 18.25 -8.75 -1.53
CA MET A 188 18.76 -8.31 -0.22
C MET A 188 19.74 -9.32 0.40
N ASN A 189 19.32 -10.59 0.52
CA ASN A 189 20.17 -11.63 1.13
C ASN A 189 21.45 -11.85 0.32
N LEU A 190 21.35 -11.73 -1.00
CA LEU A 190 22.50 -11.84 -1.89
C LEU A 190 23.47 -10.67 -1.70
N ALA A 191 22.97 -9.44 -1.58
CA ALA A 191 23.81 -8.27 -1.34
C ALA A 191 24.58 -8.37 -0.02
N ILE A 192 23.92 -8.89 1.02
CA ILE A 192 24.54 -9.10 2.34
C ILE A 192 25.61 -10.18 2.29
N ASP A 193 25.32 -11.35 1.72
CA ASP A 193 26.26 -12.49 1.67
C ASP A 193 27.48 -12.17 0.78
N THR A 194 27.27 -11.59 -0.40
CA THR A 194 28.35 -11.24 -1.32
C THR A 194 29.22 -10.08 -0.84
N SER A 195 28.77 -9.29 0.14
CA SER A 195 29.52 -8.14 0.64
C SER A 195 30.06 -8.42 2.04
N ALA A 196 29.22 -8.31 3.07
CA ALA A 196 29.64 -8.52 4.45
C ALA A 196 30.00 -9.99 4.72
N GLY A 197 29.26 -10.93 4.13
CA GLY A 197 29.52 -12.37 4.27
C GLY A 197 30.88 -12.80 3.70
N GLU A 198 31.23 -12.35 2.48
CA GLU A 198 32.56 -12.59 1.90
C GLU A 198 33.68 -11.97 2.74
N ARG A 199 33.43 -10.83 3.38
CA ARG A 199 34.40 -10.21 4.29
C ARG A 199 34.60 -11.03 5.57
N GLU A 200 33.53 -11.45 6.24
CA GLU A 200 33.63 -12.29 7.44
C GLU A 200 34.38 -13.60 7.18
N ARG A 201 34.21 -14.17 5.98
CA ARG A 201 34.91 -15.39 5.55
C ARG A 201 36.36 -15.13 5.09
N ASN A 202 36.86 -13.90 5.21
CA ASN A 202 38.16 -13.44 4.69
C ASN A 202 38.37 -13.67 3.17
N SER A 203 37.30 -13.96 2.44
CA SER A 203 37.34 -14.20 1.00
C SER A 203 37.50 -12.90 0.21
N LEU A 204 37.02 -11.77 0.75
CA LEU A 204 37.13 -10.47 0.12
C LEU A 204 38.60 -10.02 -0.03
N ALA A 205 39.42 -10.25 1.00
CA ALA A 205 40.86 -9.93 0.97
C ALA A 205 41.60 -10.78 -0.07
N LEU A 206 41.24 -12.06 -0.21
CA LEU A 206 41.78 -12.95 -1.25
C LEU A 206 41.39 -12.50 -2.66
N LEU A 207 40.17 -11.99 -2.84
CA LEU A 207 39.71 -11.48 -4.13
C LEU A 207 40.45 -10.19 -4.52
N LEU A 208 40.74 -9.32 -3.55
CA LEU A 208 41.47 -8.07 -3.77
C LEU A 208 42.99 -8.25 -3.94
N SER A 209 43.56 -9.41 -3.59
CA SER A 209 44.97 -9.71 -3.85
C SER A 209 45.27 -10.02 -5.32
N HIS A 210 44.22 -10.30 -6.11
CA HIS A 210 44.31 -10.44 -7.55
C HIS A 210 44.40 -9.05 -8.21
N PRO A 211 44.97 -8.91 -9.43
CA PRO A 211 45.12 -7.64 -10.12
C PRO A 211 43.76 -7.13 -10.69
N LEU A 212 42.81 -6.88 -9.80
CA LEU A 212 41.45 -6.40 -10.07
C LEU A 212 41.30 -4.98 -9.55
N SER A 213 40.59 -4.11 -10.29
CA SER A 213 40.25 -2.80 -9.75
C SER A 213 39.04 -2.89 -8.82
N SER A 214 39.06 -2.16 -7.70
CA SER A 214 37.94 -2.13 -6.74
C SER A 214 36.60 -1.78 -7.41
N MET A 215 36.62 -0.93 -8.44
CA MET A 215 35.43 -0.57 -9.21
C MET A 215 34.87 -1.75 -10.02
N GLN A 216 35.73 -2.59 -10.60
CA GLN A 216 35.28 -3.78 -11.33
C GLN A 216 34.59 -4.79 -10.41
N VAL A 217 35.10 -4.95 -9.19
CA VAL A 217 34.51 -5.83 -8.16
C VAL A 217 33.13 -5.33 -7.78
N VAL A 218 33.00 -4.04 -7.45
CA VAL A 218 31.71 -3.45 -7.07
C VAL A 218 30.71 -3.52 -8.21
N LEU A 219 31.10 -3.14 -9.43
CA LEU A 219 30.19 -3.18 -10.58
C LEU A 219 29.73 -4.60 -10.91
N ALA A 220 30.60 -5.60 -10.80
CA ALA A 220 30.22 -7.00 -11.00
C ALA A 220 29.22 -7.48 -9.95
N LYS A 221 29.45 -7.15 -8.67
CA LYS A 221 28.53 -7.45 -7.56
C LYS A 221 27.19 -6.77 -7.74
N SER A 222 27.17 -5.45 -7.98
CA SER A 222 25.94 -4.70 -8.21
C SER A 222 25.17 -5.20 -9.43
N ALA A 223 25.85 -5.57 -10.52
CA ALA A 223 25.20 -6.16 -11.70
C ALA A 223 24.56 -7.53 -11.39
N ALA A 224 25.25 -8.40 -10.65
CA ALA A 224 24.71 -9.70 -10.23
C ALA A 224 23.47 -9.52 -9.33
N ILE A 225 23.56 -8.66 -8.32
CA ILE A 225 22.44 -8.34 -7.42
C ILE A 225 21.27 -7.75 -8.21
N ALA A 226 21.52 -6.80 -9.11
CA ALA A 226 20.48 -6.23 -9.97
C ALA A 226 19.81 -7.27 -10.87
N ALA A 227 20.54 -8.27 -11.38
CA ALA A 227 19.96 -9.36 -12.15
C ALA A 227 18.99 -10.21 -11.32
N PHE A 228 19.32 -10.51 -10.06
CA PHE A 228 18.40 -11.19 -9.13
C PHE A 228 17.21 -10.32 -8.74
N SER A 229 17.40 -9.00 -8.57
CA SER A 229 16.28 -8.06 -8.36
C SER A 229 15.33 -8.03 -9.55
N MET A 230 15.87 -8.04 -10.78
CA MET A 230 15.06 -8.10 -12.01
C MET A 230 14.35 -9.45 -12.18
N LEU A 231 14.98 -10.55 -11.75
CA LEU A 231 14.33 -11.86 -11.70
C LEU A 231 13.15 -11.82 -10.70
N GLY A 232 13.36 -11.25 -9.52
CA GLY A 232 12.29 -11.01 -8.55
C GLY A 232 11.15 -10.17 -9.12
N LEU A 233 11.49 -9.10 -9.86
CA LEU A 233 10.51 -8.26 -10.55
C LEU A 233 9.68 -9.06 -11.57
N ALA A 234 10.33 -9.89 -12.38
CA ALA A 234 9.63 -10.74 -13.35
C ALA A 234 8.68 -11.73 -12.66
N ILE A 235 9.13 -12.35 -11.55
CA ILE A 235 8.30 -13.27 -10.76
C ILE A 235 7.10 -12.54 -10.18
N ILE A 236 7.30 -11.40 -9.50
CA ILE A 236 6.17 -10.69 -8.89
C ILE A 236 5.15 -10.24 -9.93
N LEU A 237 5.58 -9.81 -11.12
CA LEU A 237 4.67 -9.43 -12.20
C LEU A 237 3.84 -10.62 -12.69
N VAL A 238 4.47 -11.79 -12.86
CA VAL A 238 3.76 -13.02 -13.27
C VAL A 238 2.79 -13.48 -12.19
N VAL A 239 3.23 -13.53 -10.93
CA VAL A 239 2.37 -13.94 -9.81
C VAL A 239 1.22 -12.94 -9.63
N SER A 240 1.49 -11.64 -9.71
CA SER A 240 0.47 -10.59 -9.62
C SER A 240 -0.56 -10.70 -10.74
N LYS A 241 -0.14 -11.03 -11.96
CA LYS A 241 -1.05 -11.24 -13.09
C LYS A 241 -2.12 -12.29 -12.79
N PHE A 242 -1.73 -13.42 -12.18
CA PHE A 242 -2.66 -14.47 -11.81
C PHE A 242 -3.41 -14.17 -10.51
N ALA A 243 -2.72 -13.66 -9.48
CA ALA A 243 -3.31 -13.39 -8.18
C ALA A 243 -4.37 -12.27 -8.27
N TYR A 244 -4.05 -11.15 -8.90
CA TYR A 244 -4.99 -10.02 -8.99
C TYR A 244 -6.16 -10.30 -9.92
N ALA A 245 -6.08 -11.28 -10.83
CA ALA A 245 -7.24 -11.72 -11.62
C ALA A 245 -8.33 -12.39 -10.78
N LEU A 246 -7.99 -12.90 -9.58
CA LEU A 246 -8.94 -13.53 -8.65
C LEU A 246 -9.71 -12.50 -7.79
N VAL A 247 -9.26 -11.25 -7.78
CA VAL A 247 -9.87 -10.18 -6.98
C VAL A 247 -11.09 -9.63 -7.74
N PRO A 248 -12.27 -9.52 -7.12
CA PRO A 248 -13.50 -9.05 -7.77
C PRO A 248 -13.53 -7.52 -7.92
N TRP A 249 -12.62 -6.99 -8.75
CA TRP A 249 -12.47 -5.54 -9.00
C TRP A 249 -13.75 -4.87 -9.51
N GLN A 250 -14.63 -5.64 -10.16
CA GLN A 250 -15.91 -5.15 -10.70
C GLN A 250 -16.80 -4.53 -9.62
N GLN A 251 -16.66 -4.95 -8.35
CA GLN A 251 -17.39 -4.35 -7.22
C GLN A 251 -17.02 -2.88 -6.99
N LEU A 252 -15.84 -2.44 -7.44
CA LEU A 252 -15.38 -1.06 -7.35
C LEU A 252 -15.58 -0.26 -8.64
N GLY A 253 -16.15 -0.86 -9.68
CA GLY A 253 -16.38 -0.19 -10.97
C GLY A 253 -15.11 0.01 -11.81
N PHE A 254 -14.01 -0.68 -11.51
CA PHE A 254 -12.81 -0.72 -12.36
C PHE A 254 -12.28 -2.15 -12.52
N SER A 255 -11.36 -2.35 -13.47
CA SER A 255 -10.69 -3.63 -13.67
C SER A 255 -9.18 -3.44 -13.73
N VAL A 256 -8.44 -4.16 -12.88
CA VAL A 256 -6.97 -4.21 -12.96
C VAL A 256 -6.57 -5.36 -13.87
N ASN A 257 -5.97 -5.05 -15.01
CA ASN A 257 -5.38 -6.06 -15.88
C ASN A 257 -3.87 -5.82 -16.02
N ILE A 258 -3.07 -6.76 -15.51
CA ILE A 258 -1.62 -6.80 -15.73
C ILE A 258 -1.38 -7.39 -17.13
N GLY A 259 -1.46 -6.49 -18.12
CA GLY A 259 -1.13 -6.79 -19.51
C GLY A 259 0.37 -6.94 -19.74
N PHE A 260 0.74 -7.49 -20.91
CA PHE A 260 2.15 -7.63 -21.29
C PHE A 260 2.86 -6.27 -21.40
N ASP A 261 2.15 -5.24 -21.88
CA ASP A 261 2.71 -3.88 -22.01
C ASP A 261 3.08 -3.28 -20.64
N PHE A 262 2.24 -3.49 -19.62
CA PHE A 262 2.55 -3.07 -18.25
C PHE A 262 3.76 -3.83 -17.70
N MET A 263 3.84 -5.14 -17.93
CA MET A 263 4.99 -5.93 -17.50
C MET A 263 6.28 -5.42 -18.14
N LEU A 264 6.25 -5.12 -19.44
CA LEU A 264 7.39 -4.59 -20.17
C LEU A 264 7.79 -3.19 -19.65
N LEU A 265 6.81 -2.32 -19.43
CA LEU A 265 7.03 -1.00 -18.81
C LEU A 265 7.70 -1.15 -17.44
N CYS A 266 7.17 -2.01 -16.57
CA CYS A 266 7.75 -2.27 -15.25
C CYS A 266 9.19 -2.79 -15.36
N MET A 267 9.50 -3.65 -16.32
CA MET A 267 10.86 -4.14 -16.53
C MET A 267 11.82 -3.01 -16.96
N VAL A 268 11.37 -2.12 -17.84
CA VAL A 268 12.18 -0.96 -18.30
C VAL A 268 12.41 0.04 -17.17
N ILE A 269 11.34 0.42 -16.45
CA ILE A 269 11.40 1.39 -15.35
C ILE A 269 12.11 0.78 -14.12
N GLY A 270 11.97 -0.52 -13.92
CA GLY A 270 12.57 -1.25 -12.80
C GLY A 270 14.08 -1.42 -12.92
N LEU A 271 14.64 -1.45 -14.13
CA LEU A 271 16.08 -1.67 -14.34
C LEU A 271 16.96 -0.59 -13.70
N PRO A 272 16.72 0.72 -13.89
CA PRO A 272 17.45 1.76 -13.17
C PRO A 272 17.35 1.63 -11.65
N ILE A 273 16.16 1.31 -11.14
CA ILE A 273 15.92 1.13 -9.70
C ILE A 273 16.69 -0.10 -9.19
N ALA A 274 16.72 -1.20 -9.94
CA ALA A 274 17.44 -2.42 -9.60
C ALA A 274 18.95 -2.17 -9.49
N LEU A 275 19.52 -1.38 -10.40
CA LEU A 275 20.93 -0.99 -10.34
C LEU A 275 21.20 -0.11 -9.12
N MET A 276 20.38 0.91 -8.91
CA MET A 276 20.50 1.81 -7.77
C MET A 276 20.35 1.04 -6.45
N SER A 277 19.33 0.21 -6.29
CA SER A 277 19.10 -0.60 -5.09
C SER A 277 20.27 -1.54 -4.82
N ALA A 278 20.78 -2.22 -5.85
CA ALA A 278 21.94 -3.09 -5.74
C ALA A 278 23.20 -2.34 -5.26
N SER A 279 23.50 -1.18 -5.85
CA SER A 279 24.66 -0.37 -5.44
C SER A 279 24.54 0.18 -4.02
N LEU A 280 23.33 0.58 -3.62
CA LEU A 280 23.04 1.07 -2.28
C LEU A 280 23.18 -0.05 -1.23
N GLN A 281 22.65 -1.24 -1.52
CA GLN A 281 22.75 -2.38 -0.61
C GLN A 281 24.20 -2.86 -0.46
N VAL A 282 24.98 -2.88 -1.54
CA VAL A 282 26.42 -3.18 -1.49
C VAL A 282 27.16 -2.15 -0.64
N PHE A 283 26.90 -0.85 -0.87
CA PHE A 283 27.51 0.24 -0.12
C PHE A 283 27.28 0.08 1.38
N VAL A 284 26.03 -0.12 1.78
CA VAL A 284 25.63 -0.24 3.18
C VAL A 284 26.15 -1.54 3.80
N SER A 285 26.18 -2.64 3.04
CA SER A 285 26.73 -3.90 3.52
C SER A 285 28.24 -3.82 3.80
N PHE A 286 28.99 -3.02 3.03
CA PHE A 286 30.40 -2.78 3.31
C PHE A 286 30.64 -1.89 4.55
N MET A 287 29.66 -1.09 4.97
CA MET A 287 29.78 -0.27 6.19
C MET A 287 29.64 -1.07 7.49
N ALA A 288 28.90 -2.18 7.46
CA ALA A 288 28.79 -3.08 8.60
C ALA A 288 30.16 -3.69 8.95
N LYS A 289 30.33 -4.28 10.13
CA LYS A 289 31.48 -5.14 10.48
C LYS A 289 31.13 -6.62 10.40
N SER A 290 29.88 -6.98 10.71
CA SER A 290 29.38 -8.36 10.66
C SER A 290 28.21 -8.56 9.69
N PHE A 291 27.89 -9.81 9.37
CA PHE A 291 26.72 -10.21 8.58
C PHE A 291 25.42 -9.76 9.26
N LYS A 292 25.33 -9.87 10.60
CA LYS A 292 24.16 -9.42 11.38
C LYS A 292 23.99 -7.91 11.35
N GLU A 293 25.09 -7.16 11.43
CA GLU A 293 25.06 -5.70 11.28
C GLU A 293 24.64 -5.30 9.86
N ALA A 294 25.17 -5.97 8.84
CA ALA A 294 24.81 -5.71 7.45
C ALA A 294 23.32 -5.95 7.21
N GLN A 295 22.78 -7.07 7.73
CA GLN A 295 21.35 -7.35 7.67
C GLN A 295 20.53 -6.24 8.33
N THR A 296 20.95 -5.76 9.51
CA THR A 296 20.26 -4.68 10.23
C THR A 296 20.28 -3.38 9.43
N TYR A 297 21.45 -2.97 8.91
CA TYR A 297 21.59 -1.73 8.16
C TYR A 297 20.84 -1.78 6.82
N VAL A 298 20.93 -2.90 6.09
CA VAL A 298 20.18 -3.06 4.85
C VAL A 298 18.68 -3.03 5.12
N THR A 299 18.20 -3.63 6.21
CA THR A 299 16.79 -3.54 6.61
C THR A 299 16.37 -2.08 6.91
N MET A 300 17.22 -1.31 7.60
CA MET A 300 16.95 0.12 7.84
C MET A 300 16.85 0.93 6.55
N VAL A 301 17.67 0.60 5.55
CA VAL A 301 17.63 1.25 4.23
C VAL A 301 16.30 1.00 3.51
N LEU A 302 15.63 -0.14 3.75
CA LEU A 302 14.34 -0.45 3.13
C LEU A 302 13.21 0.50 3.56
N PHE A 303 13.36 1.22 4.67
CA PHE A 303 12.40 2.27 5.06
C PHE A 303 12.39 3.44 4.07
N VAL A 304 13.50 3.71 3.36
CA VAL A 304 13.57 4.81 2.38
C VAL A 304 12.63 4.57 1.19
N PRO A 305 12.76 3.46 0.41
CA PRO A 305 11.84 3.21 -0.69
C PRO A 305 10.40 2.97 -0.19
N MET A 306 10.23 2.37 1.00
CA MET A 306 8.92 2.15 1.60
C MET A 306 8.21 3.47 1.92
N GLY A 307 8.91 4.43 2.53
CA GLY A 307 8.38 5.76 2.84
C GLY A 307 8.04 6.55 1.58
N LEU A 308 8.96 6.61 0.60
CA LEU A 308 8.71 7.27 -0.68
C LEU A 308 7.50 6.69 -1.40
N SER A 309 7.39 5.35 -1.41
CA SER A 309 6.28 4.66 -2.08
C SER A 309 4.94 4.90 -1.39
N MET A 310 4.92 4.99 -0.05
CA MET A 310 3.71 5.32 0.70
C MET A 310 3.26 6.75 0.45
N VAL A 311 4.19 7.71 0.43
CA VAL A 311 3.88 9.11 0.13
C VAL A 311 3.24 9.24 -1.26
N THR A 312 3.74 8.50 -2.26
CA THR A 312 3.11 8.41 -3.58
C THR A 312 1.74 7.73 -3.56
N THR A 313 1.57 6.67 -2.77
CA THR A 313 0.32 5.90 -2.67
C THR A 313 -0.82 6.71 -2.02
N TYR A 314 -0.49 7.55 -1.04
CA TYR A 314 -1.45 8.39 -0.31
C TYR A 314 -1.60 9.80 -0.92
N ASP A 315 -0.98 10.05 -2.07
CA ASP A 315 -1.02 11.35 -2.76
C ASP A 315 -0.59 12.52 -1.86
N ILE A 316 0.43 12.28 -1.03
CA ILE A 316 0.96 13.27 -0.07
C ILE A 316 2.04 14.08 -0.77
N ALA A 317 1.91 15.41 -0.79
CA ALA A 317 2.91 16.34 -1.33
C ALA A 317 3.37 16.02 -2.78
N THR A 318 2.39 15.65 -3.61
CA THR A 318 2.56 15.12 -4.97
C THR A 318 3.39 16.01 -5.89
N GLU A 319 3.29 17.34 -5.75
CA GLU A 319 4.03 18.31 -6.57
C GLU A 319 5.55 18.17 -6.47
N TYR A 320 6.08 17.80 -5.29
CA TYR A 320 7.52 17.63 -5.05
C TYR A 320 7.95 16.17 -5.17
N VAL A 321 7.11 15.25 -4.70
CA VAL A 321 7.46 13.83 -4.58
C VAL A 321 7.50 13.15 -5.94
N GLN A 322 6.74 13.63 -6.93
CA GLN A 322 6.79 13.15 -8.31
C GLN A 322 8.15 13.34 -9.00
N TRP A 323 9.07 14.14 -8.44
CA TRP A 323 10.42 14.32 -8.98
C TRP A 323 11.46 13.41 -8.34
N LEU A 324 11.12 12.77 -7.22
CA LEU A 324 12.05 11.92 -6.50
C LEU A 324 12.22 10.55 -7.19
N PRO A 325 13.42 9.96 -7.11
CA PRO A 325 13.63 8.56 -7.49
C PRO A 325 12.73 7.66 -6.64
N ILE A 326 12.39 6.48 -7.17
CA ILE A 326 11.40 5.52 -6.65
C ILE A 326 9.97 6.03 -6.80
N ALA A 327 9.66 7.22 -6.28
CA ALA A 327 8.32 7.80 -6.29
C ALA A 327 7.80 8.10 -7.71
N ALA A 328 8.61 8.79 -8.54
CA ALA A 328 8.22 9.10 -9.92
C ALA A 328 7.97 7.84 -10.76
N GLN A 329 8.82 6.83 -10.59
CA GLN A 329 8.69 5.55 -11.27
C GLN A 329 7.43 4.80 -10.84
N GLN A 330 7.13 4.77 -9.54
CA GLN A 330 5.89 4.18 -9.05
C GLN A 330 4.67 4.93 -9.58
N HIS A 331 4.69 6.26 -9.56
CA HIS A 331 3.62 7.09 -10.09
C HIS A 331 3.36 6.78 -11.58
N ALA A 332 4.41 6.61 -12.37
CA ALA A 332 4.27 6.22 -13.78
C ALA A 332 3.62 4.83 -13.95
N MET A 333 3.93 3.87 -13.06
CA MET A 333 3.25 2.56 -13.05
C MET A 333 1.76 2.70 -12.71
N ILE A 334 1.41 3.54 -11.74
CA ILE A 334 0.02 3.79 -11.35
C ILE A 334 -0.76 4.42 -12.51
N GLU A 335 -0.21 5.47 -13.13
CA GLU A 335 -0.86 6.17 -14.25
C GLU A 335 -1.04 5.26 -15.47
N PHE A 336 -0.08 4.36 -15.74
CA PHE A 336 -0.23 3.36 -16.79
C PHE A 336 -1.41 2.42 -16.54
N ILE A 337 -1.57 1.91 -15.32
CA ILE A 337 -2.69 1.03 -14.99
C ILE A 337 -4.03 1.77 -15.09
N LYS A 338 -4.06 3.05 -14.73
CA LYS A 338 -5.24 3.91 -14.92
C LYS A 338 -5.55 4.22 -16.39
N GLY A 339 -4.63 3.94 -17.32
CA GLY A 339 -4.78 4.30 -18.74
C GLY A 339 -4.51 5.78 -19.03
N ASN A 340 -3.91 6.50 -18.09
CA ASN A 340 -3.57 7.92 -18.25
C ASN A 340 -2.25 8.10 -19.01
N ALA A 341 -2.03 9.31 -19.50
CA ALA A 341 -0.77 9.67 -20.15
C ALA A 341 0.40 9.56 -19.17
N LEU A 342 1.49 8.93 -19.60
CA LEU A 342 2.69 8.79 -18.78
C LEU A 342 3.35 10.16 -18.53
N PRO A 343 3.77 10.45 -17.27
CA PRO A 343 4.50 11.67 -16.93
C PRO A 343 5.96 11.57 -17.39
N TRP A 344 6.18 11.67 -18.70
CA TRP A 344 7.50 11.50 -19.32
C TRP A 344 8.59 12.40 -18.71
N PRO A 345 8.38 13.72 -18.48
CA PRO A 345 9.42 14.58 -17.93
C PRO A 345 9.91 14.12 -16.55
N GLN A 346 8.98 13.81 -15.66
CA GLN A 346 9.24 13.32 -14.30
C GLN A 346 9.96 11.97 -14.36
N LEU A 347 9.51 11.05 -15.21
CA LEU A 347 10.12 9.74 -15.40
C LEU A 347 11.57 9.87 -15.89
N PHE A 348 11.84 10.70 -16.90
CA PHE A 348 13.18 10.88 -17.45
C PHE A 348 14.16 11.46 -16.43
N ILE A 349 13.75 12.54 -15.74
CA ILE A 349 14.60 13.20 -14.74
C ILE A 349 14.85 12.26 -13.56
N SER A 350 13.81 11.60 -13.06
CA SER A 350 13.95 10.63 -11.97
C SER A 350 14.83 9.45 -12.36
N THR A 351 14.73 8.96 -13.60
CA THR A 351 15.61 7.89 -14.11
C THR A 351 17.08 8.34 -14.16
N LEU A 352 17.35 9.56 -14.61
CA LEU A 352 18.70 10.13 -14.59
C LEU A 352 19.25 10.26 -13.17
N VAL A 353 18.45 10.75 -12.23
CA VAL A 353 18.82 10.83 -10.81
C VAL A 353 19.08 9.44 -10.24
N THR A 354 18.26 8.45 -10.58
CA THR A 354 18.42 7.05 -10.14
C THR A 354 19.73 6.45 -10.66
N LEU A 355 20.08 6.70 -11.92
CA LEU A 355 21.36 6.27 -12.50
C LEU A 355 22.56 7.04 -11.92
N ALA A 356 22.39 8.32 -11.61
CA ALA A 356 23.41 9.11 -10.92
C ALA A 356 23.68 8.57 -9.50
N LEU A 357 22.62 8.20 -8.77
CA LEU A 357 22.72 7.54 -7.46
C LEU A 357 23.41 6.18 -7.57
N PHE A 358 23.10 5.39 -8.60
CA PHE A 358 23.84 4.15 -8.89
C PHE A 358 25.35 4.40 -9.05
N GLY A 359 25.72 5.37 -9.90
CA GLY A 359 27.12 5.74 -10.09
C GLY A 359 27.79 6.22 -8.81
N LEU A 360 27.10 7.04 -8.01
CA LEU A 360 27.58 7.57 -6.73
C LEU A 360 27.85 6.44 -5.73
N PHE A 361 26.88 5.55 -5.49
CA PHE A 361 27.03 4.45 -4.52
C PHE A 361 28.08 3.42 -4.98
N SER A 362 28.15 3.11 -6.27
CA SER A 362 29.21 2.24 -6.80
C SER A 362 30.60 2.88 -6.62
N TRP A 363 30.73 4.19 -6.84
CA TRP A 363 31.99 4.90 -6.62
C TRP A 363 32.37 4.97 -5.14
N LEU A 364 31.42 5.26 -4.24
CA LEU A 364 31.64 5.28 -2.79
C LEU A 364 32.08 3.89 -2.29
N SER A 365 31.40 2.82 -2.72
CA SER A 365 31.75 1.44 -2.38
C SER A 365 33.17 1.08 -2.87
N SER A 366 33.53 1.53 -4.08
CA SER A 366 34.87 1.32 -4.64
C SER A 366 35.96 2.02 -3.84
N ARG A 367 35.69 3.22 -3.31
CA ARG A 367 36.60 3.91 -2.38
C ARG A 367 36.73 3.20 -1.05
N MET A 368 35.63 2.68 -0.51
CA MET A 368 35.63 1.94 0.75
C MET A 368 36.53 0.69 0.67
N LEU A 369 36.50 -0.04 -0.44
CA LEU A 369 37.35 -1.22 -0.66
C LEU A 369 38.86 -0.90 -0.75
N LYS A 370 39.25 0.37 -0.92
CA LYS A 370 40.66 0.78 -0.85
C LYS A 370 41.16 1.00 0.58
N SER A 371 40.26 1.08 1.54
CA SER A 371 40.61 1.28 2.95
C SER A 371 40.76 -0.08 3.65
N GLU A 372 41.93 -0.31 4.26
CA GLU A 372 42.19 -1.51 5.06
C GLU A 372 41.19 -1.67 6.21
N LYS A 373 40.71 -0.56 6.80
CA LYS A 373 39.72 -0.60 7.88
C LYS A 373 38.42 -1.27 7.45
N VAL A 374 37.97 -1.01 6.22
CA VAL A 374 36.73 -1.59 5.70
C VAL A 374 36.93 -3.05 5.31
N VAL A 375 38.09 -3.37 4.71
CA VAL A 375 38.41 -4.73 4.25
C VAL A 375 38.61 -5.69 5.42
N PHE A 376 39.23 -5.23 6.52
CA PHE A 376 39.48 -6.05 7.72
C PHE A 376 38.47 -5.83 8.86
N GLY A 377 37.53 -4.89 8.72
CA GLY A 377 36.50 -4.64 9.73
C GLY A 377 37.02 -4.03 11.04
N LEU A 378 38.16 -3.32 11.01
CA LEU A 378 38.82 -2.72 12.18
C LEU A 378 37.99 -1.58 12.78
#